data_AF-A0AA88WDW2-F1
#
_entry.id   AF-A0AA88WDW2-F1
#
_cell.length_a   1.000
_cell.length_b   1.000
_cell.length_c   1.000
_cell.angle_alpha   90.00
_cell.angle_beta   90.00
_cell.angle_gamma   90.00
#
_symmetry.space_group_name_H-M   'P 1'
#
loop_
_entity.id
_entity.type
_entity.pdbx_description
1 polymer ?
#
loop_
_entity_poly.entity_id
_entity_poly.type
_entity_poly.pdbx_seq_one_letter_code
_entity_poly.pdbx_strand_id
1 'polypeptide(L)'
;MMFLLTALKVQYVLDPNLPPLPEITDNDSDETKAARKKREEDELVCRGHILNALSDRLYDLFTSSKCPKEIWKALENKYNNEKQGADKFLTLKYFEFTMNDSESVLDQVHQLT
;
A
#
# COMPACT_ATOMS: atom_id res chain seq x y z
N MET A 1 -2.63 -8.15 -1.05
CA MET A 1 -1.70 -7.80 -2.14
C MET A 1 -0.29 -8.31 -1.89
N MET A 2 0.31 -8.07 -0.71
CA MET A 2 1.70 -8.46 -0.42
C MET A 2 2.01 -9.92 -0.68
N PHE A 3 1.13 -10.85 -0.28
CA PHE A 3 1.33 -12.28 -0.52
C PHE A 3 1.68 -12.64 -1.97
N LEU A 4 0.97 -12.09 -2.95
CA LEU A 4 1.23 -12.37 -4.37
C LEU A 4 2.57 -11.79 -4.83
N LEU A 5 2.91 -10.57 -4.39
CA LEU A 5 4.20 -9.95 -4.72
C LEU A 5 5.37 -10.71 -4.09
N THR A 6 5.19 -11.27 -2.89
CA THR A 6 6.17 -12.14 -2.24
C THR A 6 6.33 -13.46 -3.00
N ALA A 7 5.22 -14.10 -3.38
CA ALA A 7 5.22 -15.36 -4.12
C ALA A 7 5.93 -15.23 -5.49
N LEU A 8 5.75 -14.08 -6.15
CA LEU A 8 6.40 -13.73 -7.41
C LEU A 8 7.84 -13.21 -7.21
N LYS A 9 8.31 -13.05 -5.97
CA LYS A 9 9.63 -12.52 -5.63
C LYS A 9 9.91 -11.09 -6.14
N VAL A 10 8.86 -10.29 -6.34
CA VAL A 10 8.96 -8.88 -6.81
C VAL A 10 8.71 -7.85 -5.71
N GLN A 11 8.37 -8.28 -4.49
CA GLN A 11 8.09 -7.39 -3.36
C GLN A 11 9.23 -6.39 -3.07
N TYR A 12 10.48 -6.79 -3.28
CA TYR A 12 11.66 -5.96 -3.01
C TYR A 12 11.67 -4.65 -3.80
N VAL A 13 10.96 -4.60 -4.94
CA VAL A 13 10.78 -3.38 -5.75
C VAL A 13 10.15 -2.24 -4.96
N LEU A 14 9.35 -2.57 -3.95
CA LEU A 14 8.64 -1.60 -3.11
C LEU A 14 9.50 -1.05 -1.97
N ASP A 15 10.72 -1.57 -1.77
CA ASP A 15 11.57 -1.16 -0.66
C ASP A 15 11.94 0.34 -0.77
N PRO A 16 11.67 1.15 0.28
CA PRO A 16 12.10 2.55 0.34
C PRO A 16 13.60 2.73 0.13
N ASN A 17 14.42 1.77 0.55
CA ASN A 17 15.88 1.80 0.48
C ASN A 17 16.46 1.13 -0.77
N LEU A 18 15.62 0.69 -1.70
CA LEU A 18 16.09 0.09 -2.95
C LEU A 18 16.95 1.11 -3.73
N PRO A 19 18.21 0.78 -4.05
CA PRO A 19 19.04 1.66 -4.86
C PRO A 19 18.39 1.95 -6.23
N PRO A 20 18.63 3.14 -6.78
CA PRO A 20 18.22 3.44 -8.15
C PRO A 20 18.93 2.49 -9.12
N LEU A 21 18.34 2.33 -10.30
CA LEU A 21 19.00 1.60 -11.37
C LEU A 21 20.35 2.28 -11.68
N PRO A 22 21.45 1.51 -11.77
CA PRO A 22 22.73 2.08 -12.18
C PRO A 22 22.60 2.69 -13.58
N GLU A 23 23.23 3.84 -13.80
CA GLU A 23 23.25 4.52 -15.09
C GLU A 23 23.90 3.62 -16.15
N ILE A 24 23.44 3.75 -17.41
CA ILE A 24 24.00 2.98 -18.52
C ILE A 24 25.40 3.52 -18.78
N THR A 25 26.41 2.68 -18.62
CA THR A 25 27.79 3.01 -18.98
C THR A 25 28.32 2.06 -20.06
N ASP A 26 29.22 2.55 -20.90
CA ASP A 26 29.82 1.73 -21.98
C ASP A 26 30.65 0.54 -21.44
N ASN A 27 31.02 0.58 -20.15
CA ASN A 27 31.75 -0.47 -19.44
C ASN A 27 30.83 -1.40 -18.61
N ASP A 28 29.50 -1.33 -18.78
CA ASP A 28 28.59 -2.21 -18.06
C ASP A 28 28.86 -3.68 -18.42
N SER A 29 29.20 -4.48 -17.39
CA SER A 29 29.28 -5.93 -17.51
C SER A 29 27.94 -6.53 -17.92
N ASP A 30 27.97 -7.72 -18.52
CA ASP A 30 26.75 -8.41 -18.94
C ASP A 30 25.83 -8.73 -17.75
N GLU A 31 26.41 -8.98 -16.57
CA GLU A 31 25.65 -9.16 -15.32
C GLU A 31 24.89 -7.89 -14.92
N THR A 32 25.50 -6.71 -15.07
CA THR A 32 24.87 -5.42 -14.76
C THR A 32 23.69 -5.15 -15.69
N LYS A 33 23.85 -5.45 -16.98
CA LYS A 33 22.77 -5.31 -17.97
C LYS A 33 21.63 -6.29 -17.69
N ALA A 34 21.94 -7.53 -17.35
CA ALA A 34 20.94 -8.54 -16.99
C ALA A 34 20.17 -8.17 -15.72
N ALA A 35 20.87 -7.68 -14.69
CA ALA A 35 20.27 -7.21 -13.44
C ALA A 35 19.34 -6.02 -13.67
N ARG A 36 19.75 -5.04 -14.50
CA ARG A 36 18.91 -3.90 -14.89
C ARG A 36 17.63 -4.37 -15.58
N LYS A 37 17.76 -5.20 -16.61
CA LYS A 37 16.62 -5.74 -17.36
C LYS A 37 15.65 -6.50 -16.43
N LYS A 38 16.18 -7.35 -15.55
CA LYS A 38 15.37 -8.08 -14.58
C LYS A 38 14.59 -7.13 -13.66
N ARG A 39 15.22 -6.06 -13.16
CA ARG A 39 14.55 -5.09 -12.28
C ARG A 39 13.46 -4.33 -13.02
N GLU A 40 13.65 -3.99 -14.29
CA GLU A 40 12.62 -3.37 -15.13
C GLU A 40 11.40 -4.30 -15.34
N GLU A 41 11.65 -5.59 -15.59
CA GLU A 41 10.60 -6.61 -15.69
C GLU A 41 9.86 -6.79 -14.36
N ASP A 42 10.59 -6.89 -13.24
CA ASP A 42 10.02 -7.00 -11.90
C ASP A 42 9.18 -5.77 -11.53
N GLU A 43 9.61 -4.56 -11.91
CA GLU A 43 8.85 -3.32 -11.74
C GLU A 43 7.54 -3.33 -12.51
N LEU A 44 7.56 -3.79 -13.76
CA LEU A 44 6.37 -3.91 -14.60
C LEU A 44 5.38 -4.92 -14.01
N VAL A 45 5.85 -6.10 -13.62
CA VAL A 45 5.04 -7.14 -13.00
C VAL A 45 4.43 -6.64 -11.69
N CYS A 46 5.26 -6.03 -10.82
CA CYS A 46 4.81 -5.46 -9.56
C CYS A 46 3.71 -4.42 -9.79
N ARG A 47 3.93 -3.45 -10.69
CA ARG A 47 2.94 -2.42 -11.04
C ARG A 47 1.64 -3.04 -11.56
N GLY A 48 1.72 -4.02 -12.45
CA GLY A 48 0.55 -4.70 -13.00
C GLY A 48 -0.31 -5.35 -11.91
N HIS A 49 0.32 -6.09 -10.99
CA HIS A 49 -0.38 -6.72 -9.87
C HIS A 49 -0.97 -5.71 -8.89
N ILE A 50 -0.26 -4.60 -8.64
CA ILE A 50 -0.78 -3.51 -7.82
C ILE A 50 -2.07 -2.97 -8.43
N LEU A 51 -2.00 -2.54 -9.70
CA LEU A 51 -3.15 -1.94 -10.39
C LEU A 51 -4.33 -2.91 -10.50
N ASN A 52 -4.09 -4.18 -10.79
CA ASN A 52 -5.15 -5.19 -10.93
C ASN A 52 -5.89 -5.48 -9.61
N ALA A 53 -5.32 -5.13 -8.46
CA ALA A 53 -5.97 -5.28 -7.16
C ALA A 53 -6.75 -4.03 -6.71
N LEU A 54 -6.67 -2.93 -7.47
CA LEU A 54 -7.36 -1.68 -7.17
C LEU A 54 -8.81 -1.71 -7.66
N SER A 55 -9.67 -0.95 -7.01
CA SER A 55 -10.98 -0.60 -7.56
C SER A 55 -10.83 0.35 -8.74
N ASP A 56 -11.83 0.41 -9.64
CA ASP A 56 -11.81 1.23 -10.86
C ASP A 56 -11.37 2.67 -10.60
N ARG A 57 -11.93 3.32 -9.56
CA ARG A 57 -11.58 4.70 -9.20
C ARG A 57 -10.10 4.86 -8.83
N LEU A 58 -9.52 3.89 -8.13
CA LEU A 58 -8.11 3.92 -7.76
C LEU A 58 -7.21 3.53 -8.93
N TYR A 59 -7.65 2.60 -9.76
CA TYR A 59 -6.97 2.25 -11.00
C TYR A 59 -6.80 3.48 -11.89
N ASP A 60 -7.88 4.22 -12.16
CA ASP A 60 -7.86 5.43 -12.99
C ASP A 60 -6.92 6.50 -12.42
N LEU A 61 -6.86 6.63 -11.10
CA LEU A 61 -5.97 7.58 -10.43
C LEU A 61 -4.49 7.22 -10.60
N PHE A 62 -4.15 5.93 -10.57
CA PHE A 62 -2.75 5.46 -10.54
C PHE A 62 -2.26 4.87 -11.86
N THR A 63 -3.10 4.73 -12.88
CA THR A 63 -2.73 4.14 -14.17
C THR A 63 -1.62 4.94 -14.88
N SER A 64 -1.55 6.25 -14.66
CA SER A 64 -0.48 7.10 -15.24
C SER A 64 0.85 6.99 -14.50
N SER A 65 0.86 6.55 -13.24
CA SER A 65 2.08 6.38 -12.43
C SER A 65 2.89 5.20 -12.95
N LYS A 66 4.15 5.44 -13.31
CA LYS A 66 5.06 4.39 -13.80
C LYS A 66 5.77 3.63 -12.67
N CYS A 67 5.93 4.26 -11.52
CA CYS A 67 6.68 3.72 -10.40
C CYS A 67 5.76 2.94 -9.43
N PRO A 68 5.84 1.59 -9.35
CA PRO A 68 5.02 0.81 -8.42
C PRO A 68 5.21 1.22 -6.96
N LYS A 69 6.43 1.65 -6.60
CA LYS A 69 6.78 2.13 -5.26
C LYS A 69 6.02 3.42 -4.88
N GLU A 70 5.83 4.34 -5.82
CA GLU A 70 5.06 5.57 -5.57
C GLU A 70 3.58 5.25 -5.35
N ILE A 71 3.02 4.36 -6.18
CA ILE A 71 1.64 3.88 -6.03
C ILE A 71 1.47 3.23 -4.65
N TRP A 72 2.36 2.31 -4.29
CA TRP A 72 2.32 1.61 -3.01
C TRP A 72 2.40 2.57 -1.82
N LYS A 73 3.35 3.53 -1.85
CA LYS A 73 3.50 4.54 -0.78
C LYS A 73 2.26 5.43 -0.65
N ALA A 74 1.65 5.83 -1.76
CA ALA A 74 0.43 6.62 -1.74
C ALA A 74 -0.75 5.84 -1.13
N LEU A 75 -0.87 4.56 -1.48
CA LEU A 75 -1.87 3.67 -0.90
C LEU A 75 -1.64 3.47 0.60
N GLU A 76 -0.41 3.17 1.03
CA GLU A 76 -0.07 3.04 2.46
C GLU A 76 -0.41 4.30 3.23
N ASN A 77 -0.01 5.47 2.73
CA ASN A 77 -0.31 6.75 3.39
C ASN A 77 -1.83 6.97 3.52
N LYS A 78 -2.59 6.71 2.46
CA LYS A 78 -4.04 6.88 2.47
C LYS A 78 -4.69 5.96 3.50
N TYR A 79 -4.41 4.66 3.46
CA TYR A 79 -5.06 3.69 4.32
C TYR A 79 -4.56 3.72 5.76
N ASN A 80 -3.29 4.07 6.00
CA ASN A 80 -2.77 4.27 7.36
C ASN A 80 -3.37 5.52 8.01
N ASN A 81 -3.54 6.61 7.25
CA ASN A 81 -4.18 7.82 7.77
C ASN A 81 -5.68 7.60 8.03
N GLU A 82 -6.38 6.90 7.12
CA GLU A 82 -7.78 6.51 7.31
C GLU A 82 -7.94 5.65 8.56
N LYS A 83 -7.09 4.63 8.74
CA LYS A 83 -7.09 3.78 9.94
C LYS A 83 -6.84 4.58 11.21
N GLN A 84 -5.82 5.45 11.22
CA GLN A 84 -5.55 6.31 12.39
C GLN A 84 -6.70 7.27 12.69
N GLY A 85 -7.40 7.77 11.65
CA GLY A 85 -8.59 8.60 11.81
C GLY A 85 -9.75 7.82 12.43
N ALA A 86 -10.01 6.61 11.93
CA ALA A 86 -11.02 5.71 12.47
C ALA A 86 -10.72 5.33 13.94
N ASP A 87 -9.48 4.95 14.24
CA ASP A 87 -9.04 4.61 15.59
C ASP A 87 -9.22 5.82 16.55
N LYS A 88 -8.86 7.04 16.11
CA LYS A 88 -9.08 8.27 16.89
C LYS A 88 -10.56 8.57 17.10
N PHE A 89 -11.40 8.39 16.08
CA PHE A 89 -12.84 8.61 16.18
C PHE A 89 -13.49 7.61 17.15
N LEU A 90 -13.15 6.33 17.06
CA LEU A 90 -13.57 5.29 18.01
C LEU A 90 -13.14 5.64 19.44
N THR A 91 -11.90 6.11 19.60
CA THR A 91 -11.38 6.54 20.92
C THR A 91 -12.20 7.70 21.49
N LEU A 92 -12.50 8.73 20.69
CA LEU A 92 -13.33 9.87 21.14
C LEU A 92 -14.74 9.42 21.52
N LYS A 93 -15.37 8.59 20.68
CA LYS A 93 -16.71 8.05 20.94
C LYS A 93 -16.78 7.27 22.26
N TYR A 94 -15.73 6.52 22.58
CA TYR A 94 -15.61 5.82 23.85
C TYR A 94 -15.43 6.77 25.05
N PHE A 95 -14.66 7.84 24.90
CA PHE A 95 -14.51 8.84 25.98
C PHE A 95 -15.76 9.69 26.22
N GLU A 96 -16.51 10.01 25.16
CA GLU A 96 -17.76 10.77 25.23
C GLU A 96 -18.96 9.90 25.64
N PHE A 97 -18.80 8.57 25.63
CA PHE A 97 -19.85 7.64 26.01
C PHE A 97 -20.23 7.84 27.49
N THR A 98 -21.49 8.17 27.71
CA THR A 98 -22.10 8.22 29.04
C THR A 98 -23.19 7.16 29.11
N MET A 99 -23.18 6.37 30.18
CA MET A 99 -24.19 5.34 30.39
C MET A 99 -25.53 5.99 30.72
N ASN A 100 -26.59 5.50 30.07
CA ASN A 100 -27.96 5.90 30.33
C ASN A 100 -28.67 4.78 31.11
N ASP A 101 -29.14 5.07 32.31
CA ASP A 101 -29.84 4.10 33.17
C ASP A 101 -31.19 3.63 32.58
N SER A 102 -31.74 4.36 31.59
CA SER A 102 -33.01 4.02 30.94
C SER A 102 -32.90 3.02 29.78
N GLU A 103 -31.68 2.67 29.35
CA GLU A 103 -31.45 1.71 28.26
C GLU A 103 -30.67 0.48 28.74
N SER A 104 -30.83 -0.66 28.06
CA SER A 104 -30.04 -1.85 28.40
C SER A 104 -28.57 -1.65 28.03
N VAL A 105 -27.66 -2.20 28.84
CA VAL A 105 -26.22 -2.12 28.58
C VAL A 105 -25.85 -2.71 27.21
N LEU A 106 -26.55 -3.75 26.77
CA LEU A 106 -26.27 -4.41 25.50
C LEU A 106 -26.56 -3.49 24.31
N ASP A 107 -27.69 -2.77 24.36
CA ASP A 107 -28.08 -1.83 23.30
C ASP A 107 -27.13 -0.64 23.24
N GLN A 108 -26.67 -0.15 24.39
CA GLN A 108 -25.71 0.94 24.47
C GLN A 108 -24.32 0.54 23.96
N VAL A 109 -23.87 -0.69 24.25
CA VAL A 109 -22.59 -1.23 23.74
C VAL A 109 -22.64 -1.42 22.23
N HIS A 110 -23.78 -1.82 21.67
CA HIS A 110 -23.93 -1.97 20.21
C HIS A 110 -23.76 -0.65 19.47
N GLN A 111 -24.04 0.48 20.11
CA GLN A 111 -23.79 1.80 19.53
C GLN A 111 -22.29 2.14 19.45
N LEU A 112 -21.42 1.46 20.20
CA LEU A 112 -19.96 1.67 20.19
C LEU A 112 -19.21 0.75 19.22
N THR A 113 -19.89 -0.23 18.61
CA THR A 113 -19.32 -1.22 17.69
C THR A 113 -19.85 -1.02 16.27
#